data_AF-A0A430KXB4-F1
#
_entry.id   AF-A0A430KXB4-F1
#
_cell.length_a   1.000
_cell.length_b   1.000
_cell.length_c   1.000
_cell.angle_alpha   90.00
_cell.angle_beta   90.00
_cell.angle_gamma   90.00
#
_symmetry.space_group_name_H-M   'P 1'
#
loop_
_entity.id
_entity.type
_entity.pdbx_description
1 polymer ?
#
loop_
_entity_poly.entity_id
_entity_poly.type
_entity_poly.pdbx_seq_one_letter_code
_entity_poly.pdbx_strand_id
1 'polypeptide(L)'
;LFADEYQVRDFFIEGQLASDEKPSWGNVMNARGVEVFAWGKITPAACQYVLGCTTERLYSAQQTLKEGGIWNGQFGSDINTSNVIAVIFISTGQDPASTAEGSWSHLTSELDSETGELTMSLYFPSLPVGAVGGGTGYRMQKEALGMLRCGADGPGDKAELAGIIAAFALALDVSTSSAISNDTFTASHMRLAHGEVAVKL
;
A
#
# COMPACT_ATOMS: atom_id res chain seq x y z
N LEU A 1 -3.24 -14.66 39.41
CA LEU A 1 -3.87 -13.99 38.25
C LEU A 1 -3.95 -12.51 38.62
N PHE A 2 -3.45 -11.60 37.78
CA PHE A 2 -3.43 -10.15 38.08
C PHE A 2 -4.81 -9.59 38.47
N ALA A 3 -5.89 -10.23 38.02
CA ALA A 3 -7.26 -9.86 38.37
C ALA A 3 -7.54 -9.92 39.89
N ASP A 4 -7.12 -10.99 40.58
CA ASP A 4 -7.33 -11.14 42.02
C ASP A 4 -6.39 -10.23 42.83
N GLU A 5 -5.17 -10.03 42.34
CA GLU A 5 -4.15 -9.15 42.94
C GLU A 5 -4.58 -7.68 42.93
N TYR A 6 -5.14 -7.21 41.81
CA TYR A 6 -5.58 -5.83 41.65
C TYR A 6 -7.07 -5.60 41.92
N GLN A 7 -7.79 -6.62 42.42
CA GLN A 7 -9.23 -6.55 42.68
C GLN A 7 -10.04 -6.04 41.47
N VAL A 8 -9.68 -6.50 40.27
CA VAL A 8 -10.35 -6.13 39.02
C VAL A 8 -11.82 -6.56 39.09
N ARG A 9 -12.73 -5.60 38.94
CA ARG A 9 -14.18 -5.84 39.08
C ARG A 9 -14.85 -6.24 37.78
N ASP A 10 -14.38 -5.68 36.67
CA ASP A 10 -14.93 -5.89 35.34
C ASP A 10 -13.88 -5.49 34.28
N PHE A 11 -14.03 -5.97 33.05
CA PHE A 11 -13.19 -5.58 31.93
C PHE A 11 -13.95 -5.65 30.60
N PHE A 12 -13.53 -4.82 29.65
CA PHE A 12 -13.90 -4.95 28.25
C PHE A 12 -12.73 -5.55 27.47
N ILE A 13 -13.02 -6.47 26.55
CA ILE A 13 -11.98 -7.10 25.73
C ILE A 13 -11.35 -6.12 24.72
N GLU A 14 -12.13 -5.12 24.26
CA GLU A 14 -11.67 -4.08 23.35
C GLU A 14 -11.93 -2.69 23.95
N GLY A 15 -10.88 -1.87 23.98
CA GLY A 15 -10.87 -0.52 24.54
C GLY A 15 -10.48 0.56 23.54
N GLN A 16 -10.52 0.26 22.24
CA GLN A 16 -10.07 1.08 21.10
C GLN A 16 -8.53 1.22 20.99
N LEU A 17 -7.77 0.46 21.78
CA LEU A 17 -6.30 0.45 21.70
C LEU A 17 -5.76 -0.55 20.67
N ALA A 18 -6.55 -1.56 20.26
CA ALA A 18 -6.20 -2.37 19.10
C ALA A 18 -6.35 -1.57 17.80
N SER A 19 -7.21 -0.54 17.81
CA SER A 19 -7.51 0.30 16.64
C SER A 19 -8.04 -0.50 15.44
N ASP A 20 -8.91 -1.48 15.72
CA ASP A 20 -9.52 -2.33 14.69
C ASP A 20 -10.33 -1.51 13.69
N GLU A 21 -10.05 -1.73 12.40
CA GLU A 21 -10.66 -1.03 11.26
C GLU A 21 -10.53 0.51 11.32
N LYS A 22 -9.48 1.02 12.00
CA LYS A 22 -9.30 2.46 12.24
C LYS A 22 -7.85 2.88 11.99
N PRO A 23 -7.63 4.06 11.38
CA PRO A 23 -6.29 4.62 11.28
C PRO A 23 -5.79 4.99 12.68
N SER A 24 -4.59 4.55 13.03
CA SER A 24 -4.02 4.79 14.35
C SER A 24 -2.50 4.78 14.30
N TRP A 25 -1.89 5.76 14.97
CA TRP A 25 -0.45 5.76 15.20
C TRP A 25 0.02 4.56 16.02
N GLY A 26 -0.86 3.94 16.81
CA GLY A 26 -0.58 2.69 17.51
C GLY A 26 -0.17 1.57 16.56
N ASN A 27 -0.84 1.46 15.41
CA ASN A 27 -0.53 0.46 14.36
C ASN A 27 0.77 0.80 13.59
N VAL A 28 1.29 2.01 13.71
CA VAL A 28 2.60 2.39 13.17
C VAL A 28 3.71 2.02 14.14
N MET A 29 3.48 2.25 15.44
CA MET A 29 4.46 1.99 16.50
C MET A 29 4.57 0.51 16.87
N ASN A 30 3.45 -0.23 16.81
CA ASN A 30 3.40 -1.66 17.11
C ASN A 30 2.67 -2.37 15.96
N ALA A 31 3.40 -3.23 15.25
CA ALA A 31 2.89 -3.92 14.08
C ALA A 31 1.63 -4.75 14.41
N ARG A 32 0.62 -4.60 13.57
CA ARG A 32 -0.62 -5.39 13.58
C ARG A 32 -0.78 -6.06 12.22
N GLY A 33 -0.80 -7.39 12.21
CA GLY A 33 -0.84 -8.17 10.97
C GLY A 33 0.57 -8.56 10.50
N VAL A 34 0.99 -8.08 9.34
CA VAL A 34 2.32 -8.30 8.76
C VAL A 34 3.02 -6.96 8.56
N GLU A 35 4.23 -6.84 9.07
CA GLU A 35 5.16 -5.79 8.70
C GLU A 35 5.89 -6.19 7.41
N VAL A 36 5.92 -5.31 6.40
CA VAL A 36 6.50 -5.65 5.09
C VAL A 36 7.18 -4.44 4.44
N PHE A 37 8.24 -4.74 3.69
CA PHE A 37 9.02 -3.78 2.94
C PHE A 37 9.23 -4.28 1.50
N ALA A 38 8.91 -3.44 0.52
CA ALA A 38 9.18 -3.69 -0.90
C ALA A 38 10.10 -2.60 -1.45
N TRP A 39 10.99 -2.95 -2.36
CA TRP A 39 11.88 -1.98 -3.00
C TRP A 39 12.30 -2.42 -4.39
N GLY A 40 12.76 -1.47 -5.20
CA GLY A 40 13.29 -1.72 -6.53
C GLY A 40 14.07 -0.53 -7.08
N LYS A 41 14.72 -0.74 -8.23
CA LYS A 41 15.46 0.29 -8.96
C LYS A 41 14.87 0.51 -10.34
N ILE A 42 14.83 1.76 -10.77
CA ILE A 42 14.39 2.19 -12.09
C ILE A 42 15.56 2.87 -12.78
N THR A 43 15.98 2.32 -13.92
CA THR A 43 17.02 2.93 -14.74
C THR A 43 16.47 4.13 -15.53
N PRO A 44 17.32 5.10 -15.92
CA PRO A 44 16.89 6.20 -16.78
C PRO A 44 16.19 5.74 -18.06
N ALA A 45 16.70 4.68 -18.69
CA ALA A 45 16.13 4.11 -19.90
C ALA A 45 14.73 3.53 -19.66
N ALA A 46 14.53 2.77 -18.58
CA ALA A 46 13.22 2.22 -18.23
C ALA A 46 12.23 3.32 -17.85
N CYS A 47 12.67 4.33 -17.09
CA CYS A 47 11.84 5.48 -16.73
C CYS A 47 11.36 6.23 -17.99
N GLN A 48 12.28 6.53 -18.91
CA GLN A 48 11.94 7.25 -20.12
C GLN A 48 11.03 6.44 -21.06
N TYR A 49 11.31 5.15 -21.23
CA TYR A 49 10.58 4.29 -22.16
C TYR A 49 9.20 3.86 -21.65
N VAL A 50 9.10 3.49 -20.37
CA VAL A 50 7.85 2.95 -19.79
C VAL A 50 7.04 4.05 -19.11
N LEU A 51 7.69 4.93 -18.35
CA LEU A 51 7.01 5.92 -17.50
C LEU A 51 6.89 7.30 -18.18
N GLY A 52 7.60 7.54 -19.29
CA GLY A 52 7.49 8.75 -20.08
C GLY A 52 8.07 10.00 -19.41
N CYS A 53 8.91 9.85 -18.38
CA CYS A 53 9.61 10.93 -17.69
C CYS A 53 11.05 10.52 -17.36
N THR A 54 11.89 11.47 -16.94
CA THR A 54 13.24 11.17 -16.42
C THR A 54 13.18 10.75 -14.95
N THR A 55 14.21 10.05 -14.47
CA THR A 55 14.33 9.66 -13.06
C THR A 55 14.46 10.88 -12.14
N GLU A 56 15.11 11.95 -12.59
CA GLU A 56 15.22 13.22 -11.85
C GLU A 56 13.87 13.91 -11.70
N ARG A 57 13.08 13.95 -12.77
CA ARG A 57 11.73 14.54 -12.73
C ARG A 57 10.82 13.74 -11.80
N LEU A 58 10.88 12.41 -11.89
CA LEU A 58 10.11 11.51 -11.04
C LEU A 58 10.49 11.69 -9.55
N TYR A 59 11.78 11.72 -9.25
CA TYR A 59 12.29 12.00 -7.90
C TYR A 59 11.81 13.36 -7.37
N SER A 60 11.95 14.42 -8.17
CA SER A 60 11.50 15.78 -7.80
C SER A 60 9.99 15.84 -7.53
N ALA A 61 9.18 15.14 -8.33
CA ALA A 61 7.75 15.04 -8.11
C ALA A 61 7.44 14.33 -6.79
N GLN A 62 8.13 13.23 -6.48
CA GLN A 62 7.95 12.50 -5.22
C GLN A 62 8.31 13.35 -3.99
N GLN A 63 9.41 14.11 -4.05
CA GLN A 63 9.76 15.04 -2.96
C GLN A 63 8.68 16.12 -2.79
N THR A 64 8.18 16.68 -3.89
CA THR A 64 7.13 17.71 -3.85
C THR A 64 5.82 17.18 -3.26
N LEU A 65 5.40 15.98 -3.68
CA LEU A 65 4.20 15.31 -3.17
C LEU A 65 4.34 15.00 -1.68
N LYS A 66 5.52 14.55 -1.24
CA LYS A 66 5.82 14.28 0.17
C LYS A 66 5.69 15.53 1.04
N GLU A 67 6.31 16.64 0.64
CA GLU A 67 6.19 17.93 1.35
C GLU A 67 4.74 18.41 1.41
N GLY A 68 3.99 18.27 0.31
CA GLY A 68 2.57 18.56 0.27
C GLY A 68 1.76 17.70 1.23
N GLY A 69 2.05 16.41 1.31
CA GLY A 69 1.39 15.46 2.20
C GLY A 69 1.66 15.74 3.68
N ILE A 70 2.92 16.06 4.03
CA ILE A 70 3.32 16.47 5.37
C ILE A 70 2.56 17.72 5.80
N TRP A 71 2.54 18.75 4.93
CA TRP A 71 1.80 19.97 5.24
C TRP A 71 0.30 19.68 5.37
N ASN A 72 -0.28 18.85 4.50
CA ASN A 72 -1.70 18.52 4.61
C ASN A 72 -2.05 17.58 5.79
N GLY A 73 -1.07 17.12 6.59
CA GLY A 73 -1.31 16.22 7.72
C GLY A 73 -1.81 14.84 7.29
N GLN A 74 -1.36 14.36 6.12
CA GLN A 74 -1.75 13.04 5.62
C GLN A 74 -1.25 11.91 6.52
N PHE A 75 -2.06 10.86 6.64
CA PHE A 75 -1.75 9.69 7.47
C PHE A 75 -0.92 8.68 6.67
N GLY A 76 0.41 8.86 6.70
CA GLY A 76 1.35 8.13 5.86
C GLY A 76 2.10 9.07 4.92
N SER A 77 2.96 8.50 4.10
CA SER A 77 3.71 9.22 3.06
C SER A 77 3.71 8.36 1.80
N ASP A 78 2.56 8.27 1.15
CA ASP A 78 2.36 7.53 -0.09
C ASP A 78 1.40 8.27 -1.01
N ILE A 79 1.17 7.76 -2.23
CA ILE A 79 0.34 8.45 -3.22
C ILE A 79 -1.08 7.89 -3.22
N ASN A 80 -1.22 6.58 -3.43
CA ASN A 80 -2.54 5.94 -3.50
C ASN A 80 -2.49 4.43 -3.20
N THR A 81 -1.67 4.02 -2.23
CA THR A 81 -1.50 2.60 -1.86
C THR A 81 -2.78 1.95 -1.38
N SER A 82 -3.68 2.72 -0.75
CA SER A 82 -5.01 2.27 -0.32
C SER A 82 -5.85 1.70 -1.46
N ASN A 83 -5.63 2.14 -2.71
CA ASN A 83 -6.32 1.54 -3.87
C ASN A 83 -5.90 0.08 -4.08
N VAL A 84 -4.60 -0.23 -3.95
CA VAL A 84 -4.10 -1.60 -4.08
C VAL A 84 -4.61 -2.47 -2.92
N ILE A 85 -4.56 -1.95 -1.69
CA ILE A 85 -5.06 -2.65 -0.51
C ILE A 85 -6.53 -3.01 -0.71
N ALA A 86 -7.38 -2.03 -1.02
CA ALA A 86 -8.81 -2.26 -1.19
C ALA A 86 -9.12 -3.30 -2.29
N VAL A 87 -8.48 -3.18 -3.46
CA VAL A 87 -8.69 -4.10 -4.59
C VAL A 87 -8.24 -5.52 -4.24
N ILE A 88 -7.05 -5.68 -3.66
CA ILE A 88 -6.56 -7.01 -3.27
C ILE A 88 -7.41 -7.57 -2.13
N PHE A 89 -7.81 -6.76 -1.17
CA PHE A 89 -8.64 -7.20 -0.04
C PHE A 89 -9.99 -7.75 -0.50
N ILE A 90 -10.69 -6.99 -1.35
CA ILE A 90 -12.00 -7.40 -1.91
C ILE A 90 -11.85 -8.66 -2.78
N SER A 91 -10.83 -8.68 -3.65
CA SER A 91 -10.64 -9.79 -4.59
C SER A 91 -10.19 -11.09 -3.92
N THR A 92 -9.45 -11.01 -2.82
CA THR A 92 -8.89 -12.19 -2.12
C THR A 92 -9.63 -12.55 -0.83
N GLY A 93 -10.73 -11.86 -0.51
CA GLY A 93 -11.59 -12.21 0.62
C GLY A 93 -11.05 -11.80 1.99
N GLN A 94 -10.22 -10.76 2.03
CA GLN A 94 -9.82 -10.08 3.26
C GLN A 94 -10.99 -9.21 3.77
N ASP A 95 -10.81 -8.63 4.96
CA ASP A 95 -11.76 -7.64 5.49
C ASP A 95 -11.51 -6.26 4.85
N PRO A 96 -12.43 -5.73 4.02
CA PRO A 96 -12.23 -4.43 3.39
C PRO A 96 -12.16 -3.26 4.38
N ALA A 97 -12.79 -3.36 5.56
CA ALA A 97 -12.76 -2.32 6.58
C ALA A 97 -11.35 -2.14 7.16
N SER A 98 -10.58 -3.23 7.25
CA SER A 98 -9.17 -3.21 7.64
C SER A 98 -8.24 -2.49 6.64
N THR A 99 -8.75 -2.01 5.51
CA THR A 99 -8.01 -1.03 4.68
C THR A 99 -7.62 0.20 5.50
N ALA A 100 -8.47 0.62 6.45
CA ALA A 100 -8.20 1.75 7.33
C ALA A 100 -7.01 1.51 8.28
N GLU A 101 -6.71 0.26 8.60
CA GLU A 101 -5.55 -0.11 9.42
C GLU A 101 -4.27 -0.19 8.58
N GLY A 102 -4.40 -0.75 7.37
CA GLY A 102 -3.28 -0.95 6.43
C GLY A 102 -2.91 0.28 5.62
N SER A 103 -3.71 1.36 5.67
CA SER A 103 -3.53 2.55 4.81
C SER A 103 -2.29 3.37 5.14
N TRP A 104 -1.65 3.16 6.31
CA TRP A 104 -0.39 3.84 6.58
C TRP A 104 0.75 3.13 5.86
N SER A 105 1.44 3.86 4.98
CA SER A 105 2.67 3.40 4.37
C SER A 105 3.67 4.53 4.19
N HIS A 106 4.93 4.18 3.94
CA HIS A 106 5.99 5.17 3.75
C HIS A 106 6.78 4.90 2.48
N LEU A 107 6.53 5.70 1.45
CA LEU A 107 7.28 5.77 0.21
C LEU A 107 8.58 6.55 0.44
N THR A 108 9.70 5.96 0.05
CA THR A 108 11.02 6.59 0.03
C THR A 108 11.64 6.44 -1.35
N SER A 109 12.39 7.45 -1.77
CA SER A 109 13.09 7.46 -3.06
C SER A 109 14.48 8.05 -2.90
N GLU A 110 15.47 7.48 -3.59
CA GLU A 110 16.85 7.94 -3.63
C GLU A 110 17.35 7.94 -5.07
N LEU A 111 17.83 9.10 -5.54
CA LEU A 111 18.40 9.27 -6.88
C LEU A 111 19.92 9.18 -6.80
N ASP A 112 20.50 8.24 -7.52
CA ASP A 112 21.94 8.11 -7.68
C ASP A 112 22.45 9.17 -8.67
N SER A 113 23.31 10.08 -8.22
CA SER A 113 23.84 11.17 -9.04
C SER A 113 24.86 10.74 -10.09
N GLU A 114 25.48 9.57 -9.94
CA GLU A 114 26.48 9.04 -10.88
C GLU A 114 25.81 8.25 -11.99
N THR A 115 24.83 7.41 -11.64
CA THR A 115 24.17 6.49 -12.59
C THR A 115 22.83 7.02 -13.12
N GLY A 116 22.21 7.97 -12.42
CA GLY A 116 20.85 8.43 -12.69
C GLY A 116 19.77 7.41 -12.30
N GLU A 117 20.12 6.29 -11.68
CA GLU A 117 19.15 5.29 -11.23
C GLU A 117 18.32 5.84 -10.06
N LEU A 118 17.01 5.55 -10.08
CA LEU A 118 16.11 5.88 -8.99
C LEU A 118 15.80 4.61 -8.20
N THR A 119 16.24 4.55 -6.94
CA THR A 119 15.82 3.51 -6.00
C THR A 119 14.56 3.98 -5.30
N MET A 120 13.55 3.12 -5.21
CA MET A 120 12.32 3.40 -4.48
C MET A 120 11.97 2.25 -3.55
N SER A 121 11.38 2.58 -2.41
CA SER A 121 10.90 1.60 -1.44
C SER A 121 9.59 2.04 -0.82
N LEU A 122 8.80 1.04 -0.42
CA LEU A 122 7.54 1.22 0.27
C LEU A 122 7.50 0.32 1.49
N TYR A 123 7.24 0.93 2.64
CA TYR A 123 7.16 0.23 3.93
C TYR A 123 5.74 0.27 4.46
N PHE A 124 5.24 -0.88 4.90
CA PHE A 124 4.00 -1.01 5.68
C PHE A 124 4.34 -1.60 7.06
N PRO A 125 4.08 -0.88 8.16
CA PRO A 125 4.27 -1.40 9.51
C PRO A 125 3.19 -2.42 9.88
N SER A 126 2.01 -2.32 9.26
CA SER A 126 0.83 -3.12 9.60
C SER A 126 -0.01 -3.43 8.36
N LEU A 127 0.01 -4.68 7.90
CA LEU A 127 -0.95 -5.21 6.93
C LEU A 127 -1.78 -6.35 7.55
N PRO A 128 -3.05 -6.12 7.89
CA PRO A 128 -3.95 -7.15 8.40
C PRO A 128 -4.44 -8.06 7.27
N VAL A 129 -3.64 -9.09 6.95
CA VAL A 129 -3.96 -10.07 5.89
C VAL A 129 -4.04 -11.49 6.42
N GLY A 130 -4.78 -12.34 5.72
CA GLY A 130 -4.92 -13.77 5.99
C GLY A 130 -5.10 -14.59 4.70
N ALA A 131 -4.58 -15.81 4.71
CA ALA A 131 -4.75 -16.77 3.61
C ALA A 131 -5.86 -17.81 3.89
N VAL A 132 -6.33 -17.89 5.14
CA VAL A 132 -7.34 -18.85 5.61
C VAL A 132 -8.31 -18.14 6.56
N GLY A 133 -9.59 -18.50 6.50
CA GLY A 133 -10.65 -17.95 7.34
C GLY A 133 -11.37 -16.73 6.73
N GLY A 134 -12.51 -16.35 7.32
CA GLY A 134 -13.31 -15.23 6.82
C GLY A 134 -13.74 -15.43 5.35
N GLY A 135 -13.59 -14.37 4.54
CA GLY A 135 -13.98 -14.37 3.12
C GLY A 135 -13.08 -15.18 2.21
N THR A 136 -11.87 -15.59 2.65
CA THR A 136 -10.92 -16.38 1.85
C THR A 136 -11.46 -17.76 1.45
N GLY A 137 -12.45 -18.28 2.19
CA GLY A 137 -13.10 -19.56 1.91
C GLY A 137 -14.12 -19.51 0.77
N TYR A 138 -14.54 -18.31 0.33
CA TYR A 138 -15.45 -18.19 -0.80
C TYR A 138 -14.78 -18.60 -2.10
N ARG A 139 -15.54 -19.25 -2.99
CA ARG A 139 -15.00 -19.87 -4.20
C ARG A 139 -14.17 -18.90 -5.06
N MET A 140 -14.70 -17.71 -5.35
CA MET A 140 -14.02 -16.74 -6.22
C MET A 140 -12.76 -16.16 -5.56
N GLN A 141 -12.83 -15.87 -4.26
CA GLN A 141 -11.72 -15.34 -3.47
C GLN A 141 -10.60 -16.37 -3.32
N LYS A 142 -10.95 -17.65 -3.13
CA LYS A 142 -9.99 -18.76 -3.12
C LYS A 142 -9.30 -18.93 -4.48
N GLU A 143 -10.04 -18.80 -5.57
CA GLU A 143 -9.47 -18.80 -6.92
C GLU A 143 -8.49 -17.62 -7.12
N ALA A 144 -8.84 -16.42 -6.66
CA ALA A 144 -7.98 -15.23 -6.72
C ALA A 144 -6.70 -15.40 -5.88
N LEU A 145 -6.80 -15.91 -4.65
CA LEU A 145 -5.63 -16.28 -3.83
C LEU A 145 -4.74 -17.31 -4.54
N GLY A 146 -5.35 -18.29 -5.22
CA GLY A 146 -4.63 -19.27 -6.04
C GLY A 146 -3.85 -18.64 -7.20
N MET A 147 -4.39 -17.59 -7.86
CA MET A 147 -3.68 -16.84 -8.90
C MET A 147 -2.44 -16.13 -8.36
N LEU A 148 -2.52 -15.64 -7.11
CA LEU A 148 -1.39 -15.02 -6.39
C LEU A 148 -0.47 -16.04 -5.72
N ARG A 149 -0.78 -17.34 -5.82
CA ARG A 149 -0.07 -18.44 -5.15
C ARG A 149 -0.15 -18.41 -3.62
N CYS A 150 -1.10 -17.67 -3.04
CA CYS A 150 -1.30 -17.50 -1.59
C CYS A 150 -2.50 -18.29 -1.04
N GLY A 151 -2.80 -19.47 -1.59
CA GLY A 151 -4.00 -20.25 -1.25
C GLY A 151 -3.77 -21.75 -1.15
N ALA A 152 -2.53 -22.16 -0.86
CA ALA A 152 -2.15 -23.57 -0.75
C ALA A 152 -2.31 -24.10 0.69
N ASP A 153 -2.88 -23.30 1.59
CA ASP A 153 -2.98 -23.57 3.03
C ASP A 153 -1.59 -23.85 3.65
N GLY A 154 -0.56 -23.25 3.07
CA GLY A 154 0.85 -23.47 3.42
C GLY A 154 1.36 -22.48 4.46
N PRO A 155 2.36 -22.87 5.29
CA PRO A 155 3.06 -21.92 6.14
C PRO A 155 3.81 -20.91 5.25
N GLY A 156 3.36 -19.66 5.23
CA GLY A 156 4.00 -18.57 4.46
C GLY A 156 3.04 -17.74 3.62
N ASP A 157 1.86 -18.27 3.27
CA ASP A 157 0.90 -17.63 2.35
C ASP A 157 0.50 -16.20 2.82
N LYS A 158 0.40 -15.99 4.14
CA LYS A 158 0.13 -14.68 4.74
C LYS A 158 1.23 -13.65 4.45
N ALA A 159 2.50 -14.05 4.57
CA ALA A 159 3.64 -13.17 4.31
C ALA A 159 3.83 -12.93 2.81
N GLU A 160 3.59 -13.96 1.98
CA GLU A 160 3.62 -13.83 0.52
C GLU A 160 2.55 -12.85 0.02
N LEU A 161 1.32 -12.96 0.52
CA LEU A 161 0.24 -12.01 0.17
C LEU A 161 0.59 -10.57 0.57
N ALA A 162 1.14 -10.36 1.77
CA ALA A 162 1.60 -9.04 2.21
C ALA A 162 2.72 -8.50 1.29
N GLY A 163 3.67 -9.35 0.89
CA GLY A 163 4.74 -8.99 -0.05
C GLY A 163 4.20 -8.60 -1.42
N ILE A 164 3.21 -9.34 -1.93
CA ILE A 164 2.53 -9.01 -3.19
C ILE A 164 1.81 -7.66 -3.08
N ILE A 165 1.06 -7.43 -2.00
CA ILE A 165 0.39 -6.13 -1.77
C ILE A 165 1.41 -4.99 -1.78
N ALA A 166 2.51 -5.13 -1.03
CA ALA A 166 3.54 -4.10 -0.96
C ALA A 166 4.22 -3.83 -2.32
N ALA A 167 4.52 -4.88 -3.08
CA ALA A 167 5.13 -4.76 -4.41
C ALA A 167 4.17 -4.09 -5.42
N PHE A 168 2.89 -4.47 -5.44
CA PHE A 168 1.89 -3.85 -6.30
C PHE A 168 1.60 -2.41 -5.88
N ALA A 169 1.59 -2.12 -4.59
CA ALA A 169 1.42 -0.76 -4.07
C ALA A 169 2.60 0.14 -4.47
N LEU A 170 3.84 -0.34 -4.36
CA LEU A 170 5.02 0.39 -4.85
C LEU A 170 4.93 0.64 -6.36
N ALA A 171 4.51 -0.37 -7.13
CA ALA A 171 4.33 -0.22 -8.58
C ALA A 171 3.23 0.81 -8.93
N LEU A 172 2.14 0.87 -8.16
CA LEU A 172 1.08 1.87 -8.36
C LEU A 172 1.58 3.28 -8.04
N ASP A 173 2.32 3.47 -6.95
CA ASP A 173 2.89 4.76 -6.58
C ASP A 173 3.90 5.25 -7.64
N VAL A 174 4.74 4.36 -8.19
CA VAL A 174 5.60 4.65 -9.35
C VAL A 174 4.78 5.10 -10.55
N SER A 175 3.71 4.36 -10.88
CA SER A 175 2.85 4.68 -12.02
C SER A 175 2.11 6.00 -11.83
N THR A 176 1.67 6.31 -10.61
CA THR A 176 0.90 7.52 -10.33
C THR A 176 1.81 8.75 -10.29
N SER A 177 2.97 8.65 -9.63
CA SER A 177 3.96 9.73 -9.63
C SER A 177 4.52 10.03 -11.02
N SER A 178 4.70 9.02 -11.87
CA SER A 178 5.11 9.24 -13.26
C SER A 178 4.03 9.91 -14.11
N ALA A 179 2.76 9.52 -13.93
CA ALA A 179 1.63 10.17 -14.61
C ALA A 179 1.48 11.66 -14.22
N ILE A 180 1.81 12.01 -12.98
CA ILE A 180 1.90 13.42 -12.52
C ILE A 180 3.14 14.10 -13.12
N SER A 181 4.25 13.37 -13.20
CA SER A 181 5.53 13.89 -13.70
C SER A 181 5.54 14.20 -15.20
N ASN A 182 4.72 13.51 -15.99
CA ASN A 182 4.60 13.63 -17.44
C ASN A 182 3.26 14.25 -17.91
N ASP A 183 2.49 14.82 -16.99
CA ASP A 183 1.21 15.51 -17.22
C ASP A 183 0.10 14.65 -17.86
N THR A 184 0.14 13.32 -17.69
CA THR A 184 -0.87 12.40 -18.24
C THR A 184 -1.94 11.96 -17.23
N PHE A 185 -1.83 12.33 -15.96
CA PHE A 185 -2.74 11.91 -14.89
C PHE A 185 -4.22 12.21 -15.21
N THR A 186 -4.55 13.49 -15.46
CA THR A 186 -5.93 13.93 -15.75
C THR A 186 -6.46 13.30 -17.04
N ALA A 187 -5.66 13.31 -18.10
CA ALA A 187 -6.05 12.74 -19.39
C ALA A 187 -6.35 11.23 -19.29
N SER A 188 -5.57 10.50 -18.49
CA SER A 188 -5.80 9.07 -18.25
C SER A 188 -7.10 8.84 -17.47
N HIS A 189 -7.40 9.68 -16.48
CA HIS A 189 -8.64 9.57 -15.71
C HIS A 189 -9.88 9.88 -16.56
N MET A 190 -9.85 10.95 -17.36
CA MET A 190 -10.93 11.27 -18.29
C MET A 190 -11.22 10.11 -19.24
N ARG A 191 -10.16 9.53 -19.83
CA ARG A 191 -10.31 8.45 -20.81
C ARG A 191 -10.76 7.13 -20.20
N LEU A 192 -10.18 6.73 -19.08
CA LEU A 192 -10.34 5.37 -18.54
C LEU A 192 -11.37 5.27 -17.42
N ALA A 193 -11.56 6.32 -16.63
CA ALA A 193 -12.55 6.34 -15.54
C ALA A 193 -13.90 6.93 -15.99
N HIS A 194 -13.88 7.92 -16.90
CA HIS A 194 -15.10 8.61 -17.36
C HIS A 194 -15.50 8.30 -18.81
N GLY A 195 -14.63 7.66 -19.59
CA GLY A 195 -14.90 7.33 -21.00
C GLY A 195 -14.88 8.55 -21.94
N GLU A 196 -14.30 9.67 -21.51
CA GLU A 196 -14.20 10.90 -22.29
C GLU A 196 -12.93 10.92 -23.14
N VAL A 197 -12.99 11.46 -24.37
CA VAL A 197 -11.79 11.63 -25.19
C VAL A 197 -10.99 12.82 -24.63
N ALA A 198 -9.91 12.53 -23.92
CA ALA A 198 -9.08 13.56 -23.30
C ALA A 198 -8.52 14.56 -24.35
N VAL A 199 -8.79 15.84 -24.14
CA VAL A 199 -8.07 16.95 -24.79
C VAL A 199 -6.77 17.15 -24.00
N LYS A 200 -5.61 17.00 -24.64
CA LYS A 200 -4.33 17.36 -24.00
C LYS A 200 -4.38 18.86 -23.67
N LEU A 201 -4.27 19.20 -22.39
CA LEU A 201 -3.89 20.54 -21.94
C LEU A 201 -2.37 20.66 -21.94
#